data_AF-A0AAE7A6N9-F1
#
_entry.id   AF-A0AAE7A6N9-F1
#
_cell.length_a   1.000
_cell.length_b   1.000
_cell.length_c   1.000
_cell.angle_alpha   90.00
_cell.angle_beta   90.00
_cell.angle_gamma   90.00
#
_symmetry.space_group_name_H-M   'P 1'
#
loop_
_entity.id
_entity.type
_entity.pdbx_description
1 polymer ?
#
loop_
_entity_poly.entity_id
_entity_poly.type
_entity_poly.pdbx_seq_one_letter_code
_entity_poly.pdbx_strand_id
1 'polypeptide(L)'
;MSLFSRFKALARQAPKEQVVGYSPDELKVVFTAPLARLPADSPPAVSLENIGVPAYYSSFLIDKEDAEHFWALVESAFRYETEKPFNDVLVKQYANTEKNHHLICFTSDEAFHSTTVRLVTNSVDFLDSVHRERFAVPPPWVAFEGYNPAWWGGAMQGANGCYNDSYFLPFFTGLNAAEKNAYYVRYGATDAWISSLELMYGDE
;
A
#
# COMPACT_ATOMS: atom_id res chain seq x y z
N MET A 1 19.87 -9.48 3.76
CA MET A 1 19.33 -8.98 5.04
C MET A 1 17.93 -9.55 5.22
N SER A 2 17.65 -10.06 6.41
CA SER A 2 16.54 -10.97 6.71
C SER A 2 15.16 -10.28 6.65
N LEU A 3 14.20 -10.86 5.92
CA LEU A 3 12.78 -10.46 5.83
C LEU A 3 12.09 -10.28 7.20
N PHE A 4 12.69 -10.82 8.26
CA PHE A 4 12.24 -10.70 9.64
C PHE A 4 12.30 -9.28 10.22
N SER A 5 13.05 -8.34 9.62
CA SER A 5 13.08 -6.95 10.11
C SER A 5 11.83 -6.14 9.74
N ARG A 6 11.12 -6.50 8.67
CA ARG A 6 9.88 -5.81 8.25
C ARG A 6 8.71 -6.05 9.22
N PHE A 7 8.70 -7.18 9.92
CA PHE A 7 7.71 -7.46 10.97
C PHE A 7 7.94 -6.67 12.26
N LYS A 8 9.17 -6.21 12.52
CA LYS A 8 9.48 -5.51 13.78
C LYS A 8 9.00 -4.06 13.83
N ALA A 9 8.82 -3.41 12.68
CA ALA A 9 8.30 -2.05 12.63
C ALA A 9 6.77 -1.97 12.84
N LEU A 10 6.04 -3.05 12.59
CA LEU A 10 4.62 -3.20 12.93
C LEU A 10 4.37 -3.57 14.42
N ALA A 11 5.43 -3.81 15.20
CA ALA A 11 5.34 -4.45 16.52
C ALA A 11 5.58 -3.47 17.70
N ARG A 12 5.18 -2.19 17.58
CA ARG A 12 5.02 -1.34 18.76
C ARG A 12 3.53 -1.26 19.13
N GLN A 13 3.21 -2.03 20.17
CA GLN A 13 1.92 -2.30 20.82
C GLN A 13 1.14 -3.50 20.26
N ALA A 14 1.29 -4.64 20.94
CA ALA A 14 0.52 -5.86 20.70
C ALA A 14 -0.83 -5.81 21.42
N PRO A 15 -1.93 -5.91 20.66
CA PRO A 15 -3.06 -6.74 21.03
C PRO A 15 -3.14 -7.91 20.03
N LYS A 16 -2.74 -9.11 20.45
CA LYS A 16 -2.91 -10.42 19.76
C LYS A 16 -2.82 -10.38 18.22
N GLU A 17 -1.62 -10.36 17.61
CA GLU A 17 -1.34 -10.62 16.17
C GLU A 17 -2.55 -10.57 15.21
N GLN A 18 -3.25 -9.44 15.13
CA GLN A 18 -4.35 -9.28 14.20
C GLN A 18 -3.81 -8.73 12.88
N VAL A 19 -4.18 -9.36 11.77
CA VAL A 19 -3.91 -8.86 10.42
C VAL A 19 -5.19 -8.24 9.91
N VAL A 20 -5.18 -6.92 9.71
CA VAL A 20 -6.35 -6.15 9.24
C VAL A 20 -7.58 -6.36 10.15
N GLY A 21 -7.39 -6.43 11.46
CA GLY A 21 -8.47 -6.62 12.44
C GLY A 21 -9.00 -8.06 12.56
N TYR A 22 -8.39 -9.02 11.86
CA TYR A 22 -8.72 -10.45 11.97
C TYR A 22 -7.56 -11.22 12.62
N SER A 23 -7.89 -12.12 13.52
CA SER A 23 -6.96 -13.12 14.02
C SER A 23 -6.62 -14.16 12.92
N PRO A 24 -5.48 -14.87 13.03
CA PRO A 24 -5.13 -15.92 12.08
C PRO A 24 -6.20 -17.00 11.92
N ASP A 25 -6.92 -17.34 12.98
CA ASP A 25 -7.99 -18.35 12.93
C ASP A 25 -9.24 -17.84 12.20
N GLU A 26 -9.63 -16.58 12.40
CA GLU A 26 -10.71 -15.99 11.60
C GLU A 26 -10.32 -15.91 10.11
N LEU A 27 -9.07 -15.59 9.80
CA LEU A 27 -8.58 -15.56 8.42
C LEU A 27 -8.63 -16.95 7.76
N LYS A 28 -8.29 -18.03 8.48
CA LYS A 28 -8.40 -19.40 7.96
C LYS A 28 -9.83 -19.82 7.63
N VAL A 29 -10.82 -19.23 8.31
CA VAL A 29 -12.24 -19.48 8.01
C VAL A 29 -12.64 -18.78 6.71
N VAL A 30 -12.13 -17.58 6.44
CA VAL A 30 -12.42 -16.82 5.22
C VAL A 30 -11.65 -17.37 4.02
N PHE A 31 -10.33 -17.53 4.17
CA PHE A 31 -9.42 -17.94 3.10
C PHE A 31 -9.21 -19.45 3.15
N THR A 32 -10.09 -20.19 2.46
CA THR A 32 -10.04 -21.67 2.41
C THR A 32 -9.54 -22.22 1.08
N ALA A 33 -9.61 -21.42 0.01
CA ALA A 33 -9.15 -21.82 -1.31
C ALA A 33 -7.60 -21.86 -1.39
N PRO A 34 -7.02 -22.76 -2.21
CA PRO A 34 -5.57 -22.80 -2.43
C PRO A 34 -5.04 -21.44 -2.94
N LEU A 35 -3.87 -21.04 -2.44
CA LEU A 35 -3.24 -19.79 -2.83
C LEU A 35 -2.51 -19.93 -4.16
N ALA A 36 -2.88 -19.12 -5.15
CA ALA A 36 -2.10 -18.98 -6.37
C ALA A 36 -0.77 -18.25 -6.08
N ARG A 37 0.30 -18.66 -6.75
CA ARG A 37 1.61 -17.99 -6.62
C ARG A 37 1.56 -16.63 -7.33
N LEU A 38 2.07 -15.60 -6.64
CA LEU A 38 2.33 -14.30 -7.26
C LEU A 38 3.45 -14.44 -8.31
N PRO A 39 3.25 -13.92 -9.54
CA PRO A 39 4.33 -13.68 -10.49
C PRO A 39 5.50 -12.89 -9.89
N ALA A 40 6.70 -13.03 -10.47
CA ALA A 40 7.89 -12.32 -9.99
C ALA A 40 7.76 -10.78 -10.09
N ASP A 41 6.98 -10.31 -11.06
CA ASP A 41 6.74 -8.88 -11.32
C ASP A 41 5.48 -8.35 -10.60
N SER A 42 4.93 -9.13 -9.66
CA SER A 42 3.74 -8.75 -8.90
C SER A 42 4.01 -7.65 -7.87
N PRO A 43 2.97 -6.91 -7.44
CA PRO A 43 3.11 -5.87 -6.43
C PRO A 43 3.68 -6.42 -5.12
N PRO A 44 4.30 -5.55 -4.30
CA PRO A 44 4.78 -5.94 -3.00
C PRO A 44 3.62 -6.42 -2.11
N ALA A 45 3.57 -7.74 -1.92
CA ALA A 45 2.65 -8.44 -1.04
C ALA A 45 3.41 -9.48 -0.22
N VAL A 46 2.95 -9.72 1.00
CA VAL A 46 3.55 -10.67 1.94
C VAL A 46 2.64 -11.89 2.03
N SER A 47 3.16 -13.08 1.71
CA SER A 47 2.41 -14.34 1.90
C SER A 47 2.16 -14.57 3.39
N LEU A 48 0.92 -14.92 3.74
CA LEU A 48 0.51 -15.33 5.09
C LEU A 48 0.50 -16.85 5.27
N GLU A 49 1.03 -17.62 4.31
CA GLU A 49 1.09 -19.08 4.40
C GLU A 49 1.93 -19.57 5.59
N ASN A 50 2.89 -18.76 6.06
CA ASN A 50 3.70 -19.05 7.24
C ASN A 50 2.89 -19.15 8.54
N ILE A 51 1.71 -18.52 8.60
CA ILE A 51 0.75 -18.63 9.70
C ILE A 51 -0.47 -19.49 9.34
N GLY A 52 -0.38 -20.21 8.20
CA GLY A 52 -1.39 -21.13 7.72
C GLY A 52 -2.59 -20.47 7.04
N VAL A 53 -2.48 -19.22 6.60
CA VAL A 53 -3.54 -18.50 5.87
C VAL A 53 -3.16 -18.46 4.38
N PRO A 54 -3.96 -19.04 3.46
CA PRO A 54 -3.69 -19.03 2.03
C PRO A 54 -4.12 -17.68 1.42
N ALA A 55 -3.46 -16.60 1.83
CA ALA A 55 -3.69 -15.25 1.34
C ALA A 55 -2.42 -14.41 1.38
N TYR A 56 -2.46 -13.27 0.71
CA TYR A 56 -1.44 -12.24 0.76
C TYR A 56 -1.93 -11.04 1.55
N TYR A 57 -1.03 -10.43 2.32
CA TYR A 57 -1.21 -9.12 2.93
C TYR A 57 -0.51 -8.06 2.08
N SER A 58 -1.17 -6.92 1.86
CA SER A 58 -0.55 -5.75 1.25
C SER A 58 -0.94 -4.49 2.01
N SER A 59 0.00 -3.54 2.05
CA SER A 59 -0.18 -2.22 2.64
C SER A 59 0.57 -1.20 1.78
N PHE A 60 -0.13 -0.15 1.36
CA PHE A 60 0.43 0.89 0.49
C PHE A 60 -0.28 2.22 0.73
N LEU A 61 0.34 3.30 0.26
CA LEU A 61 -0.23 4.64 0.29
C LEU A 61 -0.79 4.98 -1.08
N ILE A 62 -1.92 5.65 -1.09
CA ILE A 62 -2.50 6.28 -2.28
C ILE A 62 -2.82 7.74 -1.98
N ASP A 63 -2.94 8.53 -3.04
CA ASP A 63 -3.50 9.86 -2.96
C ASP A 63 -4.94 9.82 -2.46
N LYS A 64 -5.36 10.83 -1.71
CA LYS A 64 -6.74 10.93 -1.22
C LYS A 64 -7.75 11.01 -2.37
N GLU A 65 -7.37 11.67 -3.46
CA GLU A 65 -8.20 11.76 -4.67
C GLU A 65 -8.36 10.40 -5.37
N ASP A 66 -7.41 9.48 -5.16
CA ASP A 66 -7.43 8.15 -5.78
C ASP A 66 -8.25 7.13 -4.96
N ALA A 67 -8.71 7.50 -3.76
CA ALA A 67 -9.42 6.59 -2.85
C ALA A 67 -10.76 6.11 -3.43
N GLU A 68 -11.54 6.97 -4.07
CA GLU A 68 -12.79 6.57 -4.73
C GLU A 68 -12.53 5.57 -5.87
N HIS A 69 -11.46 5.79 -6.64
CA HIS A 69 -11.06 4.89 -7.72
C HIS A 69 -10.65 3.51 -7.18
N PHE A 70 -9.89 3.47 -6.07
CA PHE A 70 -9.57 2.22 -5.39
C PHE A 70 -10.83 1.44 -4.97
N TRP A 71 -11.82 2.11 -4.37
CA TRP A 71 -13.07 1.45 -3.97
C TRP A 71 -13.91 0.98 -5.17
N ALA A 72 -13.95 1.74 -6.25
CA ALA A 72 -14.59 1.31 -7.50
C ALA A 72 -13.92 0.04 -8.06
N LEU A 73 -12.59 -0.05 -7.98
CA LEU A 73 -11.86 -1.26 -8.38
C LEU A 73 -12.25 -2.47 -7.50
N VAL A 74 -12.34 -2.30 -6.18
CA VAL A 74 -12.82 -3.34 -5.25
C VAL A 74 -14.21 -3.83 -5.64
N GLU A 75 -15.14 -2.90 -5.86
CA GLU A 75 -16.55 -3.21 -6.17
C GLU A 75 -16.73 -3.82 -7.57
N SER A 76 -15.79 -3.57 -8.49
CA SER A 76 -15.77 -4.23 -9.80
C SER A 76 -15.36 -5.70 -9.70
N ALA A 77 -14.50 -6.05 -8.73
CA ALA A 77 -13.92 -7.38 -8.59
C ALA A 77 -14.69 -8.26 -7.58
N PHE A 78 -15.31 -7.67 -6.57
CA PHE A 78 -15.94 -8.38 -5.47
C PHE A 78 -17.30 -7.81 -5.07
N ARG A 79 -18.08 -8.63 -4.38
CA ARG A 79 -19.34 -8.23 -3.74
C ARG A 79 -19.14 -8.11 -2.25
N TYR A 80 -19.68 -7.04 -1.68
CA TYR A 80 -19.69 -6.81 -0.25
C TYR A 80 -20.39 -7.96 0.50
N GLU A 81 -19.78 -8.44 1.58
CA GLU A 81 -20.37 -9.46 2.46
C GLU A 81 -20.71 -8.91 3.84
N THR A 82 -19.75 -8.27 4.50
CA THR A 82 -19.90 -7.81 5.89
C THR A 82 -18.83 -6.77 6.23
N GLU A 83 -18.97 -6.13 7.39
CA GLU A 83 -17.95 -5.27 7.96
C GLU A 83 -17.90 -5.44 9.48
N LYS A 84 -16.75 -5.08 10.07
CA LYS A 84 -16.59 -5.03 11.53
C LYS A 84 -15.67 -3.88 11.95
N PRO A 85 -15.88 -3.29 13.13
CA PRO A 85 -15.01 -2.25 13.66
C PRO A 85 -13.66 -2.83 14.11
N PHE A 86 -12.58 -2.08 13.87
CA PHE A 86 -11.24 -2.35 14.36
C PHE A 86 -10.48 -1.02 14.45
N ASN A 87 -9.97 -0.65 15.63
CA ASN A 87 -9.22 0.61 15.85
C ASN A 87 -9.89 1.84 15.19
N ASP A 88 -11.17 2.08 15.49
CA ASP A 88 -11.97 3.20 14.98
C ASP A 88 -12.16 3.26 13.45
N VAL A 89 -11.76 2.22 12.71
CA VAL A 89 -12.06 2.03 11.29
C VAL A 89 -12.99 0.84 11.06
N LEU A 90 -13.75 0.88 9.96
CA LEU A 90 -14.57 -0.24 9.51
C LEU A 90 -13.76 -1.10 8.54
N VAL A 91 -13.50 -2.34 8.95
CA VAL A 91 -12.90 -3.36 8.10
C VAL A 91 -14.00 -4.04 7.33
N LYS A 92 -13.91 -3.98 6.01
CA LYS A 92 -14.90 -4.53 5.10
C LYS A 92 -14.40 -5.85 4.52
N GLN A 93 -15.30 -6.81 4.41
CA GLN A 93 -15.07 -8.10 3.78
C GLN A 93 -15.90 -8.21 2.50
N TYR A 94 -15.27 -8.73 1.47
CA TYR A 94 -15.84 -8.95 0.16
C TYR A 94 -15.47 -10.34 -0.35
N ALA A 95 -16.32 -10.88 -1.22
CA ALA A 95 -16.08 -12.13 -1.93
C ALA A 95 -16.51 -12.03 -3.39
N ASN A 96 -15.87 -12.79 -4.27
CA ASN A 96 -16.33 -12.92 -5.65
C ASN A 96 -17.59 -13.80 -5.72
N THR A 97 -18.21 -13.91 -6.91
CA THR A 97 -19.45 -14.66 -7.11
C THR A 97 -19.32 -16.13 -6.71
N GLU A 98 -18.19 -16.76 -7.02
CA GLU A 98 -17.89 -18.16 -6.72
C GLU A 98 -17.45 -18.39 -5.26
N LYS A 99 -17.23 -17.32 -4.49
CA LYS A 99 -16.74 -17.34 -3.10
C LYS A 99 -15.42 -18.11 -2.89
N ASN A 100 -14.60 -18.21 -3.93
CA ASN A 100 -13.24 -18.76 -3.84
C ASN A 100 -12.18 -17.65 -3.68
N HIS A 101 -12.51 -16.42 -4.07
CA HIS A 101 -11.67 -15.24 -3.87
C HIS A 101 -12.30 -14.26 -2.89
N HIS A 102 -11.51 -13.85 -1.92
CA HIS A 102 -11.92 -13.00 -0.81
C HIS A 102 -10.99 -11.81 -0.70
N LEU A 103 -11.54 -10.72 -0.18
CA LEU A 103 -10.81 -9.50 0.16
C LEU A 103 -11.30 -9.01 1.51
N ILE A 104 -10.36 -8.74 2.41
CA ILE A 104 -10.61 -8.00 3.64
C ILE A 104 -9.78 -6.73 3.56
N CYS A 105 -10.40 -5.56 3.64
CA CYS A 105 -9.68 -4.30 3.48
C CYS A 105 -10.28 -3.16 4.30
N PHE A 106 -9.44 -2.17 4.58
CA PHE A 106 -9.85 -0.85 5.05
C PHE A 106 -8.87 0.21 4.58
N THR A 107 -9.30 1.46 4.69
CA THR A 107 -8.48 2.65 4.45
C THR A 107 -8.41 3.52 5.70
N SER A 108 -7.29 4.21 5.92
CA SER A 108 -7.16 5.23 6.96
C SER A 108 -6.33 6.42 6.49
N ASP A 109 -6.66 7.62 6.96
CA ASP A 109 -6.02 8.88 6.51
C ASP A 109 -4.99 9.42 7.54
N GLU A 110 -4.44 8.54 8.37
CA GLU A 110 -3.64 8.91 9.54
C GLU A 110 -2.18 9.28 9.21
N ALA A 111 -1.69 8.89 8.02
CA ALA A 111 -0.26 8.94 7.71
C ALA A 111 0.03 9.78 6.45
N PHE A 112 1.06 10.63 6.54
CA PHE A 112 1.68 11.32 5.40
C PHE A 112 0.72 12.12 4.51
N HIS A 113 -0.36 12.66 5.09
CA HIS A 113 -1.42 13.35 4.36
C HIS A 113 -1.99 12.53 3.18
N SER A 114 -1.97 11.22 3.32
CA SER A 114 -2.34 10.24 2.30
C SER A 114 -3.43 9.30 2.81
N THR A 115 -3.98 8.48 1.93
CA THR A 115 -4.82 7.35 2.32
C THR A 115 -3.97 6.09 2.36
N THR A 116 -3.87 5.47 3.54
CA THR A 116 -3.24 4.16 3.71
C THR A 116 -4.26 3.08 3.43
N VAL A 117 -3.99 2.22 2.44
CA VAL A 117 -4.77 1.02 2.16
C VAL A 117 -4.11 -0.16 2.85
N ARG A 118 -4.91 -0.97 3.57
CA ARG A 118 -4.47 -2.25 4.12
C ARG A 118 -5.45 -3.33 3.72
N LEU A 119 -4.92 -4.42 3.16
CA LEU A 119 -5.75 -5.50 2.66
C LEU A 119 -5.14 -6.89 2.88
N VAL A 120 -6.02 -7.88 2.94
CA VAL A 120 -5.71 -9.31 2.83
C VAL A 120 -6.56 -9.88 1.69
N THR A 121 -5.93 -10.54 0.73
CA THR A 121 -6.65 -11.20 -0.38
C THR A 121 -5.93 -12.44 -0.86
N ASN A 122 -6.68 -13.41 -1.36
CA ASN A 122 -6.16 -14.56 -2.11
C ASN A 122 -6.38 -14.42 -3.63
N SER A 123 -6.80 -13.24 -4.10
CA SER A 123 -6.94 -12.94 -5.52
C SER A 123 -5.67 -12.29 -6.05
N VAL A 124 -4.88 -13.09 -6.79
CA VAL A 124 -3.68 -12.58 -7.48
C VAL A 124 -4.07 -11.61 -8.59
N ASP A 125 -5.17 -11.88 -9.30
CA ASP A 125 -5.68 -11.01 -10.36
C ASP A 125 -6.06 -9.63 -9.82
N PHE A 126 -6.67 -9.57 -8.63
CA PHE A 126 -6.97 -8.29 -8.00
C PHE A 126 -5.72 -7.51 -7.59
N LEU A 127 -4.70 -8.21 -7.05
CA LEU A 127 -3.42 -7.57 -6.75
C LEU A 127 -2.76 -7.01 -8.01
N ASP A 128 -2.78 -7.76 -9.12
CA ASP A 128 -2.28 -7.29 -10.42
C ASP A 128 -3.05 -6.06 -10.92
N SER A 129 -4.38 -6.04 -10.80
CA SER A 129 -5.19 -4.85 -11.14
C SER A 129 -4.79 -3.63 -10.31
N VAL A 130 -4.66 -3.77 -8.98
CA VAL A 130 -4.21 -2.67 -8.10
C VAL A 130 -2.82 -2.17 -8.50
N HIS A 131 -1.92 -3.07 -8.91
CA HIS A 131 -0.59 -2.69 -9.37
C HIS A 131 -0.64 -1.89 -10.68
N ARG A 132 -1.49 -2.29 -11.62
CA ARG A 132 -1.67 -1.63 -12.92
C ARG A 132 -2.29 -0.25 -12.82
N GLU A 133 -3.13 -0.01 -11.80
CA GLU A 133 -3.67 1.32 -11.56
C GLU A 133 -2.58 2.36 -11.22
N ARG A 134 -1.43 1.90 -10.72
CA ARG A 134 -0.28 2.75 -10.36
C ARG A 134 -0.69 3.97 -9.52
N PHE A 135 -1.56 3.74 -8.53
CA PHE A 135 -2.03 4.79 -7.63
C PHE A 135 -0.88 5.67 -7.13
N ALA A 136 -1.09 6.99 -7.17
CA ALA A 136 -0.02 7.90 -6.87
C ALA A 136 0.31 7.87 -5.37
N VAL A 137 1.59 7.72 -5.04
CA VAL A 137 2.05 8.01 -3.67
C VAL A 137 2.16 9.53 -3.55
N PRO A 138 1.54 10.20 -2.55
CA PRO A 138 1.64 11.65 -2.41
C PRO A 138 3.10 12.07 -2.28
N PRO A 139 3.54 13.19 -2.88
CA PRO A 139 4.95 13.55 -2.94
C PRO A 139 5.49 14.07 -1.59
N PRO A 140 6.82 14.18 -1.45
CA PRO A 140 7.47 14.64 -0.23
C PRO A 140 6.93 15.98 0.31
N TRP A 141 6.62 16.94 -0.56
CA TRP A 141 6.11 18.26 -0.16
C TRP A 141 4.64 18.26 0.29
N VAL A 142 3.90 17.22 -0.05
CA VAL A 142 2.54 16.98 0.46
C VAL A 142 2.62 16.20 1.77
N ALA A 143 3.44 15.15 1.81
CA ALA A 143 3.64 14.31 2.99
C ALA A 143 4.29 15.06 4.17
N PHE A 144 5.15 16.03 3.87
CA PHE A 144 5.88 16.85 4.84
C PHE A 144 5.77 18.33 4.46
N GLU A 145 4.66 18.95 4.83
CA GLU A 145 4.40 20.36 4.54
C GLU A 145 5.53 21.27 5.08
N GLY A 146 6.00 22.18 4.24
CA GLY A 146 7.09 23.10 4.58
C GLY A 146 8.50 22.50 4.59
N TYR A 147 8.67 21.23 4.21
CA TYR A 147 9.99 20.61 4.12
C TYR A 147 10.85 21.25 3.02
N ASN A 148 12.13 21.50 3.32
CA ASN A 148 13.04 22.12 2.36
C ASN A 148 13.52 21.08 1.32
N PRO A 149 13.31 21.31 0.01
CA PRO A 149 13.76 20.40 -1.05
C PRO A 149 15.26 20.06 -0.97
N ALA A 150 16.09 21.02 -0.54
CA ALA A 150 17.55 20.83 -0.47
C ALA A 150 18.00 19.86 0.63
N TRP A 151 17.10 19.44 1.53
CA TRP A 151 17.38 18.45 2.56
C TRP A 151 16.85 17.05 2.21
N TRP A 152 16.06 16.95 1.15
CA TRP A 152 15.56 15.67 0.67
C TRP A 152 16.72 14.85 0.10
N GLY A 153 16.73 13.54 0.35
CA GLY A 153 17.77 12.65 -0.16
C GLY A 153 19.09 12.62 0.64
N GLY A 154 19.23 13.44 1.69
CA GLY A 154 20.35 13.36 2.63
C GLY A 154 20.28 12.14 3.57
N ALA A 155 20.89 12.22 4.76
CA ALA A 155 20.77 11.21 5.82
C ALA A 155 19.38 11.24 6.48
N MET A 156 18.33 10.97 5.69
CA MET A 156 16.94 10.95 6.14
C MET A 156 16.77 9.85 7.20
N GLN A 157 16.22 10.23 8.35
CA GLN A 157 15.95 9.34 9.48
C GLN A 157 14.52 9.56 9.97
N GLY A 158 14.01 8.63 10.77
CA GLY A 158 12.66 8.73 11.33
C GLY A 158 11.58 8.64 10.24
N ALA A 159 10.56 9.50 10.34
CA ALA A 159 9.38 9.45 9.47
C ALA A 159 9.73 9.67 7.99
N ASN A 160 10.65 10.59 7.69
CA ASN A 160 11.03 10.93 6.30
C ASN A 160 11.74 9.75 5.63
N GLY A 161 12.71 9.14 6.32
CA GLY A 161 13.42 7.96 5.80
C GLY A 161 12.48 6.77 5.64
N CYS A 162 11.62 6.52 6.64
CA CYS A 162 10.60 5.47 6.55
C CYS A 162 9.67 5.65 5.35
N TYR A 163 9.13 6.85 5.16
CA TYR A 163 8.24 7.16 4.05
C TYR A 163 8.96 7.02 2.70
N ASN A 164 10.18 7.56 2.60
CA ASN A 164 10.95 7.52 1.37
C ASN A 164 11.23 6.07 0.96
N ASP A 165 11.83 5.30 1.86
CA ASP A 165 12.33 3.95 1.55
C ASP A 165 11.20 2.94 1.36
N SER A 166 10.07 3.14 2.05
CA SER A 166 8.95 2.19 2.04
C SER A 166 7.91 2.49 0.97
N TYR A 167 7.75 3.75 0.54
CA TYR A 167 6.64 4.15 -0.32
C TYR A 167 7.11 5.00 -1.52
N PHE A 168 7.73 6.14 -1.27
CA PHE A 168 7.97 7.13 -2.33
C PHE A 168 9.05 6.70 -3.31
N LEU A 169 10.20 6.23 -2.83
CA LEU A 169 11.32 5.82 -3.69
C LEU A 169 10.92 4.67 -4.64
N PRO A 170 10.32 3.55 -4.18
CA PRO A 170 9.89 2.47 -5.08
C PRO A 170 8.86 2.93 -6.12
N PHE A 171 7.92 3.79 -5.72
CA PHE A 171 6.93 4.36 -6.63
C PHE A 171 7.58 5.26 -7.69
N PHE A 172 8.37 6.23 -7.24
CA PHE A 172 8.90 7.31 -8.09
C PHE A 172 9.96 6.81 -9.08
N THR A 173 10.81 5.88 -8.66
CA THR A 173 11.81 5.25 -9.56
C THR A 173 11.19 4.28 -10.55
N GLY A 174 9.99 3.76 -10.27
CA GLY A 174 9.22 2.98 -11.24
C GLY A 174 8.59 3.83 -12.35
N LEU A 175 8.54 5.16 -12.21
CA LEU A 175 7.97 6.06 -13.20
C LEU A 175 8.96 6.30 -14.35
N ASN A 176 8.48 6.27 -15.59
CA ASN A 176 9.24 6.76 -16.74
C ASN A 176 9.22 8.31 -16.82
N ALA A 177 10.00 8.90 -17.73
CA ALA A 177 10.11 10.37 -17.86
C ALA A 177 8.77 11.09 -18.11
N ALA A 178 7.87 10.50 -18.91
CA ALA A 178 6.55 11.09 -19.16
C ALA A 178 5.66 11.01 -17.90
N GLU A 179 5.71 9.89 -17.18
CA GLU A 179 4.99 9.69 -15.92
C GLU A 179 5.51 10.63 -14.81
N LYS A 180 6.83 10.81 -14.69
CA LYS A 180 7.44 11.78 -13.76
C LYS A 180 6.97 13.21 -14.05
N ASN A 181 6.94 13.61 -15.32
CA ASN A 181 6.42 14.93 -15.71
C ASN A 181 4.93 15.10 -15.38
N ALA A 182 4.09 14.09 -15.68
CA ALA A 182 2.68 14.12 -15.34
C ALA A 182 2.47 14.22 -13.81
N TYR A 183 3.29 13.49 -13.05
CA TYR A 183 3.29 13.54 -11.59
C TYR A 183 3.67 14.92 -11.06
N TYR A 184 4.72 15.56 -11.59
CA TYR A 184 5.08 16.93 -11.21
C TYR A 184 3.98 17.94 -11.48
N VAL A 185 3.30 17.83 -12.64
CA VAL A 185 2.17 18.70 -12.99
C VAL A 185 0.99 18.47 -12.04
N ARG A 186 0.62 17.20 -11.78
CA ARG A 186 -0.48 16.84 -10.87
C ARG A 186 -0.32 17.51 -9.50
N TYR A 187 0.90 17.50 -8.97
CA TYR A 187 1.19 17.96 -7.61
C TYR A 187 1.76 19.38 -7.52
N GLY A 188 1.79 20.13 -8.62
CA GLY A 188 2.32 21.50 -8.65
C GLY A 188 3.76 21.59 -8.14
N ALA A 189 4.62 20.66 -8.56
CA ALA A 189 6.00 20.62 -8.12
C ALA A 189 6.72 21.93 -8.46
N THR A 190 7.45 22.48 -7.50
CA THR A 190 8.31 23.65 -7.74
C THR A 190 9.61 23.22 -8.40
N ASP A 191 10.28 24.14 -9.11
CA ASP A 191 11.58 23.87 -9.73
C ASP A 191 12.61 23.32 -8.73
N ALA A 192 12.54 23.76 -7.47
CA ALA A 192 13.41 23.29 -6.40
C ALA A 192 13.15 21.82 -6.03
N TRP A 193 11.90 21.38 -6.01
CA TRP A 193 11.55 19.98 -5.79
C TRP A 193 11.90 19.11 -6.99
N ILE A 194 11.62 19.57 -8.21
CA ILE A 194 11.99 18.86 -9.44
C ILE A 194 13.51 18.66 -9.47
N SER A 195 14.28 19.73 -9.29
CA SER A 195 15.75 19.67 -9.31
C SER A 195 16.31 18.74 -8.22
N SER A 196 15.73 18.77 -7.01
CA SER A 196 16.15 17.89 -5.91
C SER A 196 15.88 16.42 -6.23
N LEU A 197 14.69 16.09 -6.75
CA LEU A 197 14.33 14.72 -7.10
C LEU A 197 15.11 14.19 -8.31
N GLU A 198 15.40 15.03 -9.30
CA GLU A 198 16.25 14.67 -10.44
C GLU A 198 17.71 14.45 -10.03
N LEU A 199 18.24 15.26 -9.11
CA LEU A 199 19.58 15.05 -8.57
C LEU A 199 19.67 13.72 -7.80
N MET A 200 18.61 13.34 -7.09
CA MET A 200 18.59 12.15 -6.24
C MET A 200 18.24 10.85 -6.97
N TYR A 201 17.33 10.92 -7.94
CA TYR A 201 16.70 9.76 -8.59
C TYR A 201 16.65 9.88 -10.12
N GLY A 202 17.35 10.85 -10.70
CA GLY A 202 17.57 10.92 -12.14
C GLY A 202 18.35 9.69 -12.60
N ASP A 203 17.99 9.18 -13.77
CA ASP A 203 18.79 8.18 -14.47
C ASP A 203 20.02 8.92 -15.06
N GLU A 204 21.23 8.38 -14.88
CA GLU A 204 22.43 8.88 -15.59
C GLU A 204 22.28 8.76 -17.13
#